data_AF-A0A7J3D2N0-F1
#
_entry.id   AF-A0A7J3D2N0-F1
#
_cell.length_a   1.000
_cell.length_b   1.000
_cell.length_c   1.000
_cell.angle_alpha   90.00
_cell.angle_beta   90.00
_cell.angle_gamma   90.00
#
_symmetry.space_group_name_H-M   'P 1'
#
loop_
_entity.id
_entity.type
_entity.pdbx_description
1 polymer ?
#
loop_
_entity_poly.entity_id
_entity_poly.type
_entity_poly.pdbx_seq_one_letter_code
_entity_poly.pdbx_strand_id
1 'polypeptide(L)' 'MTPQTPIHFSSTYDDYYEFRGLDKKTGIPSKRKLEELDLKCVADGSHRLGVLSV' A
#
# COMPACT_ATOMS: atom_id res chain seq x y z
N MET A 1 5.55 18.14 -31.42
CA MET A 1 4.98 17.79 -30.09
C MET A 1 4.31 16.44 -30.23
N THR A 2 4.83 15.40 -29.60
CA THR A 2 4.16 14.09 -29.57
C THR A 2 2.93 14.19 -28.68
N PRO A 3 1.75 13.71 -29.11
CA PRO A 3 0.60 13.64 -28.22
C PRO A 3 0.91 12.64 -27.11
N GLN A 4 0.89 13.10 -25.86
CA GLN A 4 0.96 12.22 -24.69
C GLN A 4 -0.37 11.46 -24.64
N THR A 5 -0.35 10.17 -24.98
CA THR A 5 -1.49 9.29 -24.71
C THR A 5 -1.74 9.28 -23.20
N PRO A 6 -2.96 9.53 -22.70
CA PRO A 6 -3.22 9.44 -21.27
C PRO A 6 -3.02 7.99 -20.85
N ILE A 7 -1.94 7.74 -20.10
CA ILE A 7 -1.65 6.43 -19.53
C ILE A 7 -2.74 6.17 -18.49
N HIS A 8 -3.57 5.16 -18.73
CA HIS A 8 -4.64 4.75 -17.83
C HIS A 8 -4.02 3.89 -16.70
N PHE A 9 -3.42 4.55 -15.70
CA PHE A 9 -2.62 3.92 -14.65
C PHE A 9 -3.40 3.06 -13.64
N SER A 10 -4.74 3.09 -13.63
CA SER A 10 -5.52 2.44 -12.58
C SER A 10 -5.30 0.93 -12.48
N SER A 11 -5.10 0.25 -13.61
CA SER A 11 -4.82 -1.19 -13.61
C SER A 11 -3.41 -1.53 -13.10
N THR A 12 -2.43 -0.63 -13.27
CA THR A 12 -1.03 -0.88 -12.88
C THR A 12 -0.81 -0.73 -11.37
N TYR A 13 -1.63 0.09 -10.71
CA TYR A 13 -1.50 0.32 -9.27
C TYR A 13 -2.04 -0.84 -8.43
N ASP A 14 -3.10 -1.52 -8.86
CA ASP A 14 -3.66 -2.65 -8.13
C ASP A 14 -2.67 -3.83 -8.06
N ASP A 15 -2.01 -4.14 -9.17
CA ASP A 15 -0.96 -5.17 -9.24
C ASP A 15 0.24 -4.79 -8.38
N TYR A 16 0.62 -3.50 -8.40
CA TYR A 16 1.69 -2.97 -7.55
C TYR A 16 1.36 -3.08 -6.06
N TYR A 17 0.13 -2.71 -5.67
CA TYR A 17 -0.33 -2.82 -4.29
C TYR A 17 -0.37 -4.27 -3.82
N GLU A 18 -0.88 -5.18 -4.65
CA GLU A 18 -0.91 -6.61 -4.34
C GLU A 18 0.49 -7.20 -4.17
N PHE A 19 1.39 -6.94 -5.13
CA PHE A 19 2.78 -7.40 -5.08
C PHE A 19 3.51 -6.92 -3.82
N ARG A 20 3.20 -5.71 -3.36
CA ARG A 20 3.82 -5.11 -2.17
C ARG A 20 3.10 -5.45 -0.87
N GLY A 21 1.97 -6.17 -0.92
CA GLY A 21 1.16 -6.49 0.26
C GLY A 21 0.46 -5.27 0.87
N LEU A 22 0.13 -4.30 0.03
CA LEU A 22 -0.59 -3.08 0.35
C LEU A 22 -2.09 -3.28 0.12
N ASP A 23 -2.92 -2.69 0.96
CA ASP A 23 -4.36 -2.61 0.72
C ASP A 23 -4.63 -1.73 -0.51
N LYS A 24 -5.38 -2.25 -1.49
CA LYS A 24 -5.62 -1.56 -2.78
C LYS A 24 -6.42 -0.26 -2.63
N LYS A 25 -7.19 -0.11 -1.55
CA LYS A 25 -8.05 1.06 -1.33
C LYS A 25 -7.32 2.20 -0.63
N THR A 26 -6.42 1.87 0.30
CA THR A 26 -5.72 2.83 1.16
C THR A 26 -4.25 3.00 0.79
N GLY A 27 -3.66 2.04 0.07
CA GLY A 27 -2.23 1.99 -0.26
C GLY A 27 -1.35 1.63 0.94
N ILE A 28 -1.93 1.24 2.06
CA ILE A 28 -1.22 1.00 3.32
C ILE A 28 -0.83 -0.48 3.44
N PRO A 29 0.39 -0.82 3.89
CA PRO A 29 0.78 -2.21 4.11
C PRO A 29 -0.05 -2.85 5.21
N SER A 30 -0.42 -4.11 5.02
CA SER A 30 -1.04 -4.90 6.10
C SER A 30 -0.10 -5.03 7.31
N LYS A 31 -0.66 -5.25 8.51
CA LYS A 31 0.14 -5.55 9.72
C LYS A 31 1.13 -6.68 9.48
N ARG A 32 0.68 -7.77 8.85
CA ARG A 32 1.53 -8.91 8.50
C ARG A 32 2.72 -8.46 7.66
N LYS A 33 2.50 -7.58 6.68
CA LYS A 33 3.59 -7.09 5.82
C LYS A 33 4.60 -6.23 6.57
N LEU A 34 4.14 -5.41 7.51
CA LEU A 34 5.03 -4.64 8.38
C LEU A 34 5.85 -5.56 9.30
N GLU A 35 5.25 -6.60 9.85
CA GLU A 35 5.95 -7.59 10.70
C GLU A 35 6.95 -8.45 9.91
N GLU A 36 6.62 -8.87 8.68
CA GLU A 36 7.54 -9.54 7.75
C GLU A 36 8.81 -8.71 7.47
N LEU A 37 8.70 -7.38 7.54
CA LEU A 37 9.80 -6.43 7.28
C LEU A 37 10.48 -5.95 8.57
N ASP A 38 10.19 -6.57 9.72
CA ASP A 38 10.69 -6.17 11.04
C ASP A 38 10.30 -4.72 11.44
N LEU A 39 9.18 -4.22 10.90
CA LEU A 39 8.62 -2.89 11.18
C LEU A 39 7.49 -2.96 12.21
N LYS A 40 7.63 -3.82 13.22
CA LYS A 40 6.60 -4.01 14.25
C LYS A 40 6.23 -2.70 14.97
N CYS A 41 7.21 -1.82 15.23
CA CYS A 41 6.98 -0.52 15.85
C CYS A 41 6.08 0.39 15.01
N VAL A 42 6.19 0.31 13.68
CA VAL A 42 5.33 1.04 12.74
C VAL A 42 3.93 0.45 12.77
N ALA A 43 3.79 -0.87 12.75
CA ALA A 43 2.48 -1.52 12.84
C ALA A 43 1.73 -1.13 14.13
N ASP A 44 2.42 -1.18 15.27
CA ASP A 44 1.87 -0.80 16.58
C ASP A 44 1.51 0.70 16.62
N GLY A 45 2.34 1.57 16.04
CA GLY A 45 2.07 3.00 15.93
C GLY A 45 0.87 3.31 15.02
N SER A 46 0.82 2.71 13.83
CA SER A 46 -0.27 2.88 12.88
C SER A 46 -1.61 2.38 13.43
N HIS A 47 -1.60 1.30 14.22
CA HIS A 47 -2.81 0.83 14.91
C HIS A 47 -3.28 1.83 15.98
N ARG A 48 -2.35 2.33 16.81
CA ARG A 48 -2.67 3.36 17.83
C ARG A 48 -3.24 4.64 17.24
N LEU A 49 -2.81 5.00 16.03
CA LEU A 49 -3.27 6.18 15.30
C LEU A 49 -4.56 5.93 14.50
N GLY A 50 -5.10 4.71 14.50
CA GLY A 50 -6.30 4.34 13.74
C GLY A 50 -6.10 4.27 12.22
N VAL A 51 -4.85 4.37 11.75
CA VAL A 51 -4.47 4.28 10.34
C VAL A 51 -4.52 2.84 9.86
N LEU A 52 -4.18 1.90 10.74
CA LEU A 52 -4.26 0.48 10.48
C LEU A 52 -5.37 -0.17 11.32
N SER A 53 -6.44 -0.59 10.64
CA SER A 53 -7.45 -1.47 11.20
C SER A 53 -6.83 -2.86 11.34
N VAL A 54 -6.83 -3.41 12.56
CA VAL A 54 -6.45 -4.81 12.80
C VAL A 54 -7.55 -5.78 12.38
#